data_AF-A0A0Q9XRJ3-F1
#
_entry.id   AF-A0A0Q9XRJ3-F1
#
_cell.length_a   1.000
_cell.length_b   1.000
_cell.length_c   1.000
_cell.angle_alpha   90.00
_cell.angle_beta   90.00
_cell.angle_gamma   90.00
#
_symmetry.space_group_name_H-M   'P 1'
#
loop_
_entity.id
_entity.type
_entity.pdbx_description
1 polymer ?
#
loop_
_entity_poly.entity_id
_entity_poly.type
_entity_poly.pdbx_seq_one_letter_code
_entity_poly.pdbx_strand_id
1 'polypeptide(L)' 'MKFVMTFVWAFILGQVLCYVISSMTSTAFNVGTASIFGVIIFILVSLIGYVSITPPPATDER' A
#
# COMPACT_ATOMS: atom_id res chain seq x y z
N MET A 1 6.25 16.14 -1.87
CA MET A 1 7.39 15.24 -1.57
C MET A 1 6.97 14.00 -0.77
N LYS A 2 6.15 14.11 0.28
CA LYS A 2 5.74 12.98 1.15
C LYS A 2 4.97 11.87 0.40
N PHE A 3 3.95 12.21 -0.40
CA PHE A 3 3.12 11.22 -1.11
C PHE A 3 3.88 10.37 -2.15
N VAL A 4 4.79 10.98 -2.93
CA VAL A 4 5.59 10.27 -3.93
C VAL A 4 6.58 9.32 -3.25
N MET A 5 7.20 9.75 -2.15
CA MET A 5 8.09 8.90 -1.35
C MET A 5 7.33 7.74 -0.71
N THR A 6 6.12 7.97 -0.18
CA THR A 6 5.25 6.92 0.36
C THR A 6 4.85 5.92 -0.72
N PHE A 7 4.57 6.37 -1.95
CA PHE A 7 4.28 5.46 -3.06
C PHE A 7 5.45 4.55 -3.39
N VAL A 8 6.63 5.13 -3.58
CA VAL A 8 7.85 4.36 -3.92
C VAL A 8 8.18 3.35 -2.82
N TRP A 9 8.08 3.75 -1.55
CA TRP A 9 8.38 2.87 -0.43
C TRP A 9 7.34 1.75 -0.25
N ALA A 10 6.04 2.07 -0.38
CA ALA A 10 4.97 1.07 -0.35
C ALA A 10 5.07 0.07 -1.51
N PHE A 11 5.47 0.53 -2.70
CA PHE A 11 5.65 -0.34 -3.85
C PHE A 11 6.81 -1.33 -3.66
N ILE A 12 7.95 -0.86 -3.15
CA ILE A 12 9.10 -1.73 -2.82
C ILE A 12 8.71 -2.78 -1.78
N LEU A 13 8.03 -2.38 -0.71
CA LEU A 13 7.55 -3.33 0.31
C LEU A 13 6.55 -4.32 -0.24
N GLY A 14 5.62 -3.89 -1.10
CA GLY A 14 4.64 -4.77 -1.75
C GLY A 14 5.32 -5.86 -2.57
N GLN A 15 6.37 -5.53 -3.33
CA GLN A 15 7.13 -6.50 -4.12
C GLN A 15 7.87 -7.50 -3.23
N VAL A 16 8.47 -7.05 -2.12
CA VAL A 16 9.13 -7.93 -1.16
C VAL A 16 8.13 -8.88 -0.49
N LEU A 17 6.93 -8.40 -0.16
CA LEU A 17 5.86 -9.20 0.44
C LEU A 17 5.39 -10.30 -0.53
N CYS A 18 5.16 -9.96 -1.79
CA CYS A 18 4.84 -10.93 -2.83
C CYS A 18 5.97 -11.94 -3.06
N TYR A 19 7.23 -11.51 -3.01
CA TYR A 19 8.38 -12.40 -3.09
C TYR A 19 8.41 -13.40 -1.92
N VAL A 20 8.17 -12.94 -0.69
CA VAL A 20 8.11 -13.82 0.49
C VAL A 20 6.97 -14.83 0.36
N ILE A 21 5.76 -14.40 -0.06
CA ILE A 21 4.62 -15.30 -0.26
C ILE A 21 4.94 -16.35 -1.34
N SER A 22 5.56 -15.95 -2.44
CA SER A 22 5.99 -16.88 -3.50
C SER A 22 7.02 -17.88 -2.97
N SER A 23 7.95 -17.42 -2.13
CA SER A 23 8.95 -18.27 -1.47
C SER A 23 8.32 -19.25 -0.47
N MET A 24 7.23 -18.87 0.21
CA MET A 24 6.52 -19.76 1.14
C MET A 24 5.63 -20.77 0.43
N THR A 25 5.12 -20.43 -0.74
CA THR A 25 4.23 -21.29 -1.53
C THR A 25 4.99 -22.18 -2.52
N SER A 26 6.32 -22.05 -2.62
CA SER A 26 7.17 -22.74 -3.59
C SER A 26 6.69 -22.56 -5.05
N THR A 27 5.93 -21.49 -5.29
CA THR A 27 5.38 -21.17 -6.61
C THR A 27 6.33 -20.21 -7.33
N ALA A 28 6.40 -20.33 -8.66
CA ALA A 28 7.25 -19.47 -9.47
C ALA A 28 6.84 -18.00 -9.30
N PHE A 29 7.81 -17.17 -8.91
CA PHE A 29 7.59 -15.74 -8.73
C PHE A 29 7.24 -15.10 -10.08
N ASN A 30 5.98 -14.72 -10.23
CA ASN A 30 5.49 -14.03 -11.42
C ASN A 30 5.42 -12.53 -11.13
N VAL A 31 6.32 -11.78 -11.77
CA VAL A 31 6.44 -10.32 -11.63
C VAL A 31 5.14 -9.61 -12.05
N GLY A 32 4.36 -10.18 -12.97
CA GLY A 32 3.06 -9.63 -13.39
C GLY A 32 2.04 -9.69 -12.26
N THR A 33 1.91 -10.84 -11.59
CA THR A 33 0.99 -11.02 -10.47
C THR A 33 1.41 -10.17 -9.27
N ALA A 34 2.73 -10.09 -9.00
CA ALA A 34 3.29 -9.26 -7.94
C ALA A 34 3.05 -7.76 -8.20
N SER A 35 3.16 -7.31 -9.46
CA SER A 35 2.87 -5.92 -9.83
C SER A 35 1.39 -5.56 -9.66
N ILE A 36 0.46 -6.47 -9.96
CA ILE A 36 -0.98 -6.26 -9.74
C ILE A 36 -1.27 -6.12 -8.24
N PHE A 37 -0.70 -7.01 -7.42
CA PHE A 37 -0.81 -6.92 -5.97
C PHE A 37 -0.19 -5.63 -5.41
N GLY A 38 0.95 -5.19 -5.93
CA GLY A 38 1.59 -3.93 -5.56
C GLY A 38 0.70 -2.71 -5.82
N VAL A 39 -0.04 -2.70 -6.95
CA VAL A 39 -1.00 -1.63 -7.26
C VAL A 39 -2.19 -1.65 -6.28
N ILE A 40 -2.72 -2.83 -5.94
CA ILE A 40 -3.82 -2.98 -4.97
C ILE A 40 -3.40 -2.46 -3.59
N ILE A 41 -2.21 -2.86 -3.12
CA ILE A 41 -1.67 -2.40 -1.83
C ILE A 41 -1.47 -0.89 -1.83
N PHE A 42 -0.97 -0.31 -2.92
CA PHE A 42 -0.81 1.13 -3.03
C PHE A 42 -2.14 1.88 -2.91
N ILE A 43 -3.19 1.40 -3.58
CA ILE A 43 -4.53 2.01 -3.51
C ILE A 43 -5.06 1.97 -2.06
N LEU A 44 -4.93 0.82 -1.38
CA LEU A 44 -5.34 0.67 0.02
C LEU A 44 -4.59 1.63 0.96
N VAL A 45 -3.26 1.71 0.83
CA VAL A 45 -2.43 2.61 1.65
C VAL A 45 -2.79 4.09 1.40
N SER A 46 -3.09 4.44 0.14
CA SER A 46 -3.50 5.80 -0.22
C SER A 46 -4.87 6.18 0.38
N LEU A 47 -5.82 5.24 0.37
CA LEU A 47 -7.14 5.40 1.00
C LEU A 47 -7.03 5.58 2.52
N ILE A 48 -6.20 4.76 3.18
CA ILE A 48 -5.94 4.88 4.62
C ILE A 48 -5.32 6.25 4.94
N GLY A 49 -4.37 6.70 4.13
CA GLY A 49 -3.78 8.04 4.26
C GLY A 49 -4.81 9.16 4.13
N TYR A 50 -5.77 9.03 3.22
CA TYR A 50 -6.84 10.02 3.05
C TYR A 50 -7.78 10.07 4.27
N VAL A 51 -8.21 8.92 4.78
CA VAL A 51 -9.09 8.83 5.95
C VAL A 51 -8.39 9.38 7.20
N SER A 52 -7.12 9.03 7.41
CA SER A 52 -6.37 9.44 8.61
C SER A 52 -6.02 10.94 8.65
N ILE A 53 -6.01 11.62 7.51
CA ILE A 53 -5.80 13.07 7.42
C ILE A 53 -7.08 13.88 7.61
N THR A 54 -8.26 13.25 7.55
CA THR A 54 -9.52 13.96 7.76
C THR A 54 -9.67 14.26 9.25
N PRO A 55 -9.64 15.54 9.68
CA PRO A 55 -9.86 15.88 11.08
C PRO A 55 -11.28 15.44 11.47
N PRO A 56 -11.50 14.98 12.72
CA PRO A 56 -12.86 14.79 13.21
C PRO A 56 -13.66 16.09 13.03
N PRO A 57 -14.94 16.02 12.63
CA PRO A 57 -15.75 17.21 12.45
C PRO A 57 -15.70 18.02 13.75
N ALA A 58 -15.34 19.29 13.66
CA ALA A 58 -15.34 20.18 14.82
C ALA A 58 -16.74 20.14 15.42
N THR A 59 -16.87 19.53 16.60
CA THR A 59 -18.05 19.72 17.44
C THR A 59 -18.11 21.22 17.71
N ASP A 60 -19.06 21.90 17.06
CA ASP A 60 -19.42 23.28 17.38
C ASP A 60 -20.09 23.24 18.76
N GLU A 61 -19.26 23.27 19.81
CA GLU A 61 -19.68 23.38 21.21
C GLU A 61 -20.17 24.82 21.45
N ARG A 62 -21.41 25.09 21.04
CA ARG A 62 -22.19 26.26 21.48
C ARG A 62 -22.88 26.02 22.81
#